data_AF-A0A967HID6-F1
#
_entry.id   AF-A0A967HID6-F1
#
_cell.length_a   1.000
_cell.length_b   1.000
_cell.length_c   1.000
_cell.angle_alpha   90.00
_cell.angle_beta   90.00
_cell.angle_gamma   90.00
#
_symmetry.space_group_name_H-M   'P 1'
#
loop_
_entity.id
_entity.type
_entity.pdbx_description
1 polymer ?
#
loop_
_entity_poly.entity_id
_entity_poly.type
_entity_poly.pdbx_seq_one_letter_code
_entity_poly.pdbx_strand_id
1 'polypeptide(L)'
;AGDLDFDAAAEAVRRRCVFTTHTPVPAGHDRFPPALMARYMTETAHALGLELDDLMELGREEPGNGPFTMTVLAIRLSRATNGVSALHGAVSRDMWHGLW
;
A
#
# COMPACT_ATOMS: atom_id res chain seq x y z
N ALA A 1 21.62 8.91 -10.42
CA ALA A 1 20.41 8.28 -10.98
C ALA A 1 19.52 9.42 -11.43
N GLY A 2 18.97 9.41 -12.65
CA GLY A 2 18.16 10.51 -13.14
C GLY A 2 16.97 10.77 -12.22
N ASP A 3 16.64 12.03 -11.96
CA ASP A 3 15.46 12.43 -11.20
C ASP A 3 14.21 11.98 -11.97
N LEU A 4 13.74 10.78 -11.65
CA LEU A 4 12.43 10.30 -12.07
C LEU A 4 11.40 11.07 -11.25
N ASP A 5 10.30 11.46 -11.90
CA ASP A 5 9.11 11.87 -11.15
C ASP A 5 8.57 10.72 -10.30
N PHE A 6 7.70 11.04 -9.35
CA PHE A 6 7.16 10.07 -8.42
C PHE A 6 6.51 8.88 -9.14
N ASP A 7 5.71 9.13 -10.17
CA ASP A 7 4.98 8.10 -10.90
C ASP A 7 5.93 7.12 -11.62
N ALA A 8 6.96 7.63 -12.29
CA ALA A 8 7.97 6.80 -12.94
C ALA A 8 8.79 6.00 -11.92
N ALA A 9 9.10 6.59 -10.77
CA ALA A 9 9.77 5.89 -9.67
C ALA A 9 8.87 4.81 -9.05
N ALA A 10 7.60 5.10 -8.80
CA ALA A 10 6.62 4.17 -8.26
C ALA A 10 6.39 2.98 -9.20
N GLU A 11 6.30 3.23 -10.51
CA GLU A 11 6.21 2.16 -11.51
C GLU A 11 7.49 1.31 -11.56
N ALA A 12 8.67 1.93 -11.43
CA ALA A 12 9.93 1.20 -11.35
C ALA A 12 10.01 0.31 -10.10
N VAL A 13 9.49 0.77 -8.97
CA VAL A 13 9.34 -0.03 -7.73
C VAL A 13 8.35 -1.17 -7.95
N ARG A 14 7.15 -0.88 -8.47
CA ARG A 14 6.10 -1.87 -8.75
C ARG A 14 6.63 -3.02 -9.58
N ARG A 15 7.36 -2.73 -10.65
CA ARG A 15 7.98 -3.75 -11.52
C ARG A 15 9.00 -4.63 -10.81
N ARG A 16 9.58 -4.21 -9.69
CA ARG A 16 10.64 -4.93 -8.97
C ARG A 16 10.13 -5.69 -7.76
N CYS A 17 9.00 -5.30 -7.17
CA CYS A 17 8.47 -5.87 -5.94
C CYS A 17 7.45 -7.00 -6.16
N VAL A 18 7.51 -8.01 -5.29
CA VAL A 18 6.48 -9.05 -5.13
C VAL A 18 6.11 -9.09 -3.66
N PHE A 19 4.82 -9.02 -3.35
CA PHE A 19 4.32 -9.02 -1.98
C PHE A 19 3.77 -10.40 -1.61
N THR A 20 4.19 -10.94 -0.46
CA THR A 20 3.61 -12.16 0.11
C THR A 20 2.84 -11.80 1.37
N THR A 21 1.56 -12.17 1.43
CA THR A 21 0.78 -12.09 2.66
C THR A 21 0.79 -13.44 3.39
N HIS A 22 0.89 -13.36 4.72
CA HIS A 22 0.87 -14.50 5.65
C HIS A 22 -0.35 -14.48 6.58
N THR A 23 -1.20 -13.45 6.49
CA THR A 23 -2.29 -13.20 7.44
C THR A 23 -3.64 -13.28 6.73
N PRO A 24 -4.50 -14.27 7.04
CA PRO A 24 -5.81 -14.44 6.40
C PRO A 24 -6.94 -13.69 7.13
N VAL A 25 -6.63 -12.79 8.06
CA VAL A 25 -7.63 -12.15 8.92
C VAL A 25 -7.47 -10.62 8.91
N PRO A 26 -8.56 -9.84 8.76
CA PRO A 26 -8.47 -8.38 8.66
C PRO A 26 -7.74 -7.73 9.83
N ALA A 27 -7.91 -8.26 11.04
CA ALA A 27 -7.32 -7.73 12.28
C ALA A 27 -5.78 -7.81 12.33
N GLY A 28 -5.15 -8.64 11.50
CA GLY A 28 -3.68 -8.75 11.47
C GLY A 28 -3.02 -7.90 10.39
N HIS A 29 -3.75 -6.95 9.79
CA HIS A 29 -3.21 -5.97 8.87
C HIS A 29 -3.13 -4.60 9.55
N ASP A 30 -1.93 -4.01 9.53
CA ASP A 30 -1.66 -2.72 10.14
C ASP A 30 -2.50 -1.62 9.50
N ARG A 31 -3.20 -0.85 10.35
CA ARG A 31 -4.01 0.31 9.98
C ARG A 31 -3.59 1.50 10.82
N PHE A 32 -3.09 2.54 10.18
CA PHE A 32 -2.62 3.75 10.84
C PHE A 32 -3.63 4.89 10.65
N PRO A 33 -4.16 5.48 11.74
CA PRO A 33 -5.07 6.62 11.64
C PRO A 33 -4.40 7.82 10.93
N PRO A 34 -5.15 8.65 10.18
CA PRO A 34 -4.59 9.81 9.48
C PRO A 34 -3.78 10.75 10.37
N ALA A 35 -4.21 10.98 11.61
CA ALA A 35 -3.47 11.82 12.57
C ALA A 35 -2.08 11.25 12.92
N LEU A 36 -1.93 9.93 12.96
CA LEU A 36 -0.65 9.27 13.21
C LEU A 36 0.25 9.38 11.98
N MET A 37 -0.31 9.18 10.79
CA MET A 37 0.41 9.37 9.53
C MET A 37 0.87 10.82 9.38
N ALA A 38 0.02 11.81 9.68
CA ALA A 38 0.40 13.22 9.66
C ALA A 38 1.55 13.55 10.61
N ARG A 39 1.58 12.90 11.78
CA ARG A 39 2.64 13.12 12.77
C ARG A 39 4.01 12.61 12.31
N TYR A 40 4.05 11.52 11.55
CA TYR A 40 5.30 10.80 11.27
C TYR A 40 5.72 10.77 9.79
N MET A 41 4.78 10.93 8.86
CA MET A 41 5.00 10.67 7.43
C MET A 41 4.94 11.92 6.56
N THR A 42 4.59 13.09 7.10
CA THR A 42 4.52 14.36 6.34
C THR A 42 5.86 14.70 5.67
N GLU A 43 6.96 14.68 6.42
CA GLU A 43 8.29 14.93 5.85
C GLU A 43 8.72 13.87 4.84
N THR A 44 8.28 12.62 5.02
CA THR A 44 8.53 11.54 4.06
C THR A 44 7.74 11.76 2.77
N ALA A 45 6.49 12.20 2.85
CA ALA A 45 5.69 12.55 1.67
C ALA A 45 6.38 13.66 0.88
N HIS A 46 6.79 14.75 1.54
CA HIS A 46 7.50 15.85 0.87
C HIS A 46 8.81 15.41 0.23
N ALA A 47 9.59 14.54 0.90
CA ALA A 47 10.82 13.98 0.35
C ALA A 47 10.59 13.09 -0.89
N LEU A 48 9.36 12.56 -1.06
CA LEU A 48 8.93 11.82 -2.25
C LEU A 48 8.30 12.74 -3.32
N GLY A 49 8.21 14.05 -3.07
CA GLY A 49 7.54 14.99 -3.96
C GLY A 49 6.00 14.93 -3.92
N LEU A 50 5.45 14.46 -2.79
CA LEU A 50 4.02 14.27 -2.56
C LEU A 50 3.52 15.15 -1.41
N GLU A 51 2.25 15.54 -1.45
CA GLU A 51 1.56 15.96 -0.23
C GLU A 51 1.21 14.74 0.62
N LEU A 52 0.97 14.95 1.93
CA LEU A 52 0.59 13.85 2.82
C LEU A 52 -0.64 13.09 2.32
N ASP A 53 -1.62 13.78 1.74
CA ASP A 53 -2.84 13.14 1.26
C ASP A 53 -2.58 12.26 0.03
N ASP A 54 -1.67 12.66 -0.86
CA ASP A 54 -1.25 11.81 -1.99
C ASP A 54 -0.56 10.53 -1.49
N LEU A 55 0.30 10.65 -0.46
CA LEU A 55 0.88 9.48 0.20
C LEU A 55 -0.23 8.61 0.82
N MET A 56 -1.21 9.22 1.49
CA MET A 56 -2.32 8.49 2.11
C MET A 56 -3.12 7.67 1.10
N GLU A 57 -3.37 8.22 -0.10
CA GLU A 57 -4.04 7.52 -1.20
C GLU A 57 -3.32 6.24 -1.62
N LEU A 58 -2.01 6.10 -1.40
CA LEU A 58 -1.31 4.85 -1.71
C LEU A 58 -1.68 3.69 -0.76
N GLY A 59 -2.18 3.99 0.44
CA GLY A 59 -2.52 2.99 1.46
C GLY A 59 -4.00 2.94 1.85
N ARG A 60 -4.86 3.80 1.29
CA ARG A 60 -6.29 3.79 1.58
C ARG A 60 -7.03 2.68 0.83
N GLU A 61 -7.82 1.89 1.56
CA GLU A 61 -8.74 0.90 0.98
C GLU A 61 -9.82 1.61 0.14
N GLU A 62 -10.37 2.71 0.67
CA GLU A 62 -11.36 3.56 0.01
C GLU A 62 -10.76 4.95 -0.28
N PRO A 63 -10.77 5.43 -1.53
CA PRO A 63 -10.22 6.75 -1.86
C PRO A 63 -10.83 7.88 -1.02
N GLY A 64 -9.99 8.80 -0.54
CA GLY A 64 -10.38 9.96 0.25
C GLY A 64 -10.81 9.66 1.70
N ASN A 65 -10.84 8.39 2.13
CA ASN A 65 -11.36 8.02 3.44
C ASN A 65 -10.52 6.93 4.14
N GLY A 66 -10.57 6.92 5.46
CA GLY A 66 -10.07 5.80 6.27
C GLY A 66 -8.57 5.84 6.59
N PRO A 67 -8.09 4.79 7.28
CA PRO A 67 -6.70 4.68 7.71
C PRO A 67 -5.76 4.31 6.57
N PHE A 68 -4.47 4.56 6.78
CA PHE A 68 -3.41 4.04 5.91
C PHE A 68 -3.13 2.58 6.24
N THR A 69 -3.20 1.72 5.24
CA THR A 69 -3.01 0.28 5.38
C THR A 69 -1.76 -0.17 4.63
N MET A 70 -0.76 -0.71 5.35
CA MET A 70 0.50 -1.16 4.74
C MET A 70 0.29 -2.25 3.70
N THR A 71 -0.72 -3.07 3.88
CA THR A 71 -1.06 -4.13 2.93
C THR A 71 -1.58 -3.57 1.61
N VAL A 72 -2.40 -2.50 1.65
CA VAL A 72 -2.85 -1.81 0.44
C VAL A 72 -1.67 -1.19 -0.30
N LEU A 73 -0.78 -0.50 0.42
CA LEU A 73 0.46 0.03 -0.15
C LEU A 73 1.27 -1.07 -0.83
N ALA A 74 1.50 -2.19 -0.14
CA ALA A 74 2.29 -3.30 -0.67
C ALA A 74 1.64 -3.94 -1.91
N ILE A 75 0.31 -4.09 -1.92
CA ILE A 75 -0.44 -4.60 -3.07
C ILE A 75 -0.31 -3.63 -4.26
N ARG A 76 -0.53 -2.32 -4.04
CA ARG A 76 -0.47 -1.30 -5.10
C ARG A 76 0.94 -1.14 -5.67
N LEU A 77 1.99 -1.24 -4.84
CA LEU A 77 3.39 -1.07 -5.25
C LEU A 77 4.12 -2.38 -5.54
N SER A 78 3.41 -3.48 -5.81
CA SER A 78 4.00 -4.75 -6.25
C SER A 78 3.40 -5.23 -7.56
N ARG A 79 4.21 -5.80 -8.46
CA ARG A 79 3.74 -6.38 -9.72
C ARG A 79 2.93 -7.67 -9.52
N ALA A 80 3.10 -8.32 -8.38
CA ALA A 80 2.41 -9.55 -8.03
C ALA A 80 2.23 -9.64 -6.52
N THR A 81 1.13 -10.26 -6.11
CA THR A 81 0.84 -10.59 -4.70
C THR A 81 0.52 -12.08 -4.59
N ASN A 82 1.11 -12.77 -3.61
CA ASN A 82 0.84 -14.18 -3.37
C ASN A 82 0.50 -14.47 -1.91
N GLY A 83 -0.31 -15.51 -1.72
CA GLY A 83 -0.53 -16.13 -0.42
C GLY A 83 0.41 -17.32 -0.21
N VAL A 84 0.53 -17.79 1.03
CA VAL A 84 1.35 -18.97 1.39
C VAL A 84 0.71 -20.34 1.15
N SER A 85 -0.57 -20.38 0.78
CA SER A 85 -1.27 -21.62 0.40
C SER A 85 -2.46 -21.31 -0.51
N ALA A 86 -3.02 -22.34 -1.17
CA ALA A 86 -4.15 -22.16 -2.08
C ALA A 86 -5.38 -21.55 -1.39
N LEU A 87 -5.78 -22.10 -0.23
CA LEU A 87 -6.89 -21.59 0.56
C LEU A 87 -6.60 -20.17 1.07
N HIS A 88 -5.39 -19.93 1.57
CA HIS A 88 -5.00 -18.61 2.05
C HIS A 88 -5.04 -17.57 0.93
N GLY A 89 -4.56 -17.90 -0.28
CA GLY A 89 -4.67 -17.03 -1.44
C GLY A 89 -6.12 -16.73 -1.84
N ALA A 90 -7.04 -17.69 -1.70
CA ALA A 90 -8.46 -17.47 -1.96
C ALA A 90 -9.08 -16.48 -0.97
N VAL A 91 -8.84 -16.67 0.33
CA VAL A 91 -9.32 -15.76 1.39
C VAL A 91 -8.73 -14.35 1.22
N SER A 92 -7.43 -14.24 0.93
CA SER A 92 -6.79 -12.94 0.72
C SER A 92 -7.34 -12.20 -0.50
N ARG A 93 -7.65 -12.90 -1.61
CA ARG A 93 -8.29 -12.25 -2.77
C ARG A 93 -9.69 -11.75 -2.44
N ASP A 94 -10.45 -12.52 -1.67
CA ASP A 94 -11.79 -12.11 -1.22
C ASP A 94 -11.72 -10.88 -0.30
N MET A 95 -10.72 -10.81 0.59
CA MET A 95 -10.54 -9.64 1.47
C MET A 95 -10.22 -8.36 0.71
N TRP A 96 -9.36 -8.44 -0.31
CA TRP A 96 -8.81 -7.26 -0.99
C TRP A 96 -9.46 -6.97 -2.35
N HIS A 97 -10.60 -7.61 -2.67
CA HIS A 97 -11.21 -7.52 -3.99
C HIS A 97 -11.66 -6.12 -4.41
N GLY A 98 -11.91 -5.22 -3.45
CA GLY A 98 -12.28 -3.83 -3.74
C GLY A 98 -11.13 -2.95 -4.25
N LEU A 99 -9.89 -3.46 -4.30
CA LEU A 99 -8.73 -2.72 -4.80
C LEU A 99 -8.57 -2.76 -6.33
N TRP A 100 -9.38 -3.56 -7.03
CA TRP A 100 -9.37 -3.76 -8.49
C TRP A 100 -10.79 -3.80 -9.07
#